data_AF-A0A8C3W4X6-F1
#
_entry.id   AF-A0A8C3W4X6-F1
#
_cell.length_a   1.000
_cell.length_b   1.000
_cell.length_c   1.000
_cell.angle_alpha   90.00
_cell.angle_beta   90.00
_cell.angle_gamma   90.00
#
_symmetry.space_group_name_H-M   'P 1'
#
loop_
_entity.id
_entity.type
_entity.pdbx_description
1 polymer ?
#
loop_
_entity_poly.entity_id
_entity_poly.type
_entity_poly.pdbx_seq_one_letter_code
_entity_poly.pdbx_strand_id
1 'polypeptide(L)'
;MEMVKKLQKAGSLEPKVEVLINRINEVQQAKKKASEELGEARTVWEALQKELDSCKLVTGHPESQTLRILRLHCQEKENEAQRKQTMLQECKERISTLNSQIEEEKSKQRQLRLDFEEQLEDLMVQHKDIWEFHKPERLALEIDALDSSKEQLLKEEKLVEAKLEDVKHRLCSQFGAKGCSTITEGLFLRSQEAAAVVHLFEEENRKAQELLEAAAQRQEQWAQGPLQSSKGRLKEELEKLGVQVPDQTQSKQEERAGPGEAVSLGIGCREQRQLMKGAGVGRRGGLQNPQKMVFRERHSCRGTVKTKEQRLAVVG
;
A
#
# COMPACT_ATOMS: atom_id res chain seq x y z
N MET A 1 -121.14 69.75 8.26
CA MET A 1 -121.48 69.22 9.61
C MET A 1 -120.67 67.96 10.02
N GLU A 2 -119.56 67.60 9.35
CA GLU A 2 -118.71 66.48 9.80
C GLU A 2 -117.66 66.87 10.85
N MET A 3 -117.02 68.04 10.73
CA MET A 3 -115.92 68.42 11.63
C MET A 3 -116.38 68.69 13.07
N VAL A 4 -117.61 69.20 13.26
CA VAL A 4 -118.22 69.38 14.59
C VAL A 4 -118.49 68.03 15.28
N LYS A 5 -118.90 67.00 14.53
CA LYS A 5 -119.03 65.63 15.06
C LYS A 5 -117.68 65.00 15.41
N LYS A 6 -116.60 65.34 14.69
CA LYS A 6 -115.24 64.86 14.99
C LYS A 6 -114.66 65.53 16.24
N LEU A 7 -114.94 66.81 16.47
CA LEU A 7 -114.49 67.55 17.66
C LEU A 7 -115.28 67.21 18.93
N GLN A 8 -116.58 66.87 18.83
CA GLN A 8 -117.36 66.42 19.98
C GLN A 8 -117.00 64.99 20.43
N LYS A 9 -116.51 64.14 19.49
CA LYS A 9 -115.94 62.82 19.81
C LYS A 9 -114.55 62.93 20.46
N ALA A 10 -113.79 63.99 20.14
CA ALA A 10 -112.46 64.22 20.71
C ALA A 10 -112.52 64.87 22.11
N GLY A 11 -113.58 65.62 22.45
CA GLY A 11 -113.75 66.31 23.74
C GLY A 11 -114.42 65.51 24.86
N SER A 12 -114.79 64.23 24.64
CA SER A 12 -115.54 63.40 25.61
C SER A 12 -114.72 62.25 26.21
N LEU A 13 -113.40 62.24 26.09
CA LEU A 13 -112.55 61.16 26.60
C LEU A 13 -111.42 61.72 27.47
N GLU A 14 -111.77 62.60 28.42
CA GLU A 14 -110.99 62.68 29.66
C GLU A 14 -111.21 61.36 30.40
N PRO A 15 -110.16 60.56 30.64
CA PRO A 15 -110.31 59.31 31.38
C PRO A 15 -110.79 59.65 32.79
N LYS A 16 -111.87 58.99 33.23
CA LYS A 16 -112.32 59.07 34.63
C LYS A 16 -111.14 58.76 35.55
N VAL A 17 -111.06 59.44 36.70
CA VAL A 17 -109.94 59.37 37.66
C VAL A 17 -109.58 57.90 37.99
N GLU A 18 -110.56 57.01 38.11
CA GLU A 18 -110.36 55.58 38.34
C GLU A 18 -109.55 54.87 37.23
N VAL A 19 -109.72 55.25 35.97
CA VAL A 19 -108.97 54.69 34.83
C VAL A 19 -107.51 55.14 34.90
N LEU A 20 -107.26 56.40 35.28
CA LEU A 20 -105.91 56.91 35.49
C LEU A 20 -105.24 56.23 36.68
N ILE A 21 -105.97 55.98 37.77
CA ILE A 21 -105.46 55.25 38.95
C ILE A 21 -105.05 53.82 38.57
N ASN A 22 -105.91 53.08 37.85
CA ASN A 22 -105.59 51.72 37.40
C ASN A 22 -104.36 51.73 36.48
N ARG A 23 -104.28 52.68 35.55
CA ARG A 23 -103.13 52.81 34.65
C ARG A 23 -101.84 53.17 35.39
N ILE A 24 -101.92 54.04 36.40
CA ILE A 24 -100.79 54.39 37.26
C ILE A 24 -100.31 53.15 38.03
N ASN A 25 -101.21 52.36 38.59
CA ASN A 25 -100.87 51.13 39.31
C ASN A 25 -100.22 50.08 38.39
N GLU A 26 -100.77 49.86 37.19
CA GLU A 26 -100.18 48.99 36.18
C GLU A 26 -98.76 49.44 35.81
N VAL A 27 -98.57 50.74 35.58
CA VAL A 27 -97.26 51.31 35.22
C VAL A 27 -96.28 51.22 36.39
N GLN A 28 -96.72 51.44 37.63
CA GLN A 28 -95.87 51.29 38.82
C GLN A 28 -95.48 49.83 39.06
N GLN A 29 -96.40 48.88 38.85
CA GLN A 29 -96.12 47.45 38.94
C GLN A 29 -95.16 47.00 37.83
N ALA A 30 -95.38 47.46 36.59
CA ALA A 30 -94.47 47.21 35.48
C ALA A 30 -93.08 47.82 35.71
N LYS A 31 -93.01 49.03 36.29
CA LYS A 31 -91.75 49.66 36.69
C LYS A 31 -91.02 48.85 37.76
N LYS A 32 -91.74 48.36 38.78
CA LYS A 32 -91.17 47.51 39.83
C LYS A 32 -90.59 46.23 39.23
N LYS A 33 -91.37 45.52 38.40
CA LYS A 33 -90.93 44.31 37.70
C LYS A 33 -89.72 44.56 36.81
N ALA A 34 -89.74 45.61 36.00
CA ALA A 34 -88.60 45.97 35.14
C ALA A 34 -87.35 46.34 35.95
N SER A 35 -87.50 46.96 37.14
CA SER A 35 -86.36 47.25 38.02
C SER A 35 -85.77 45.99 38.66
N GLU A 36 -86.60 44.99 38.98
CA GLU A 36 -86.17 43.68 39.45
C GLU A 36 -85.42 42.93 38.34
N GLU A 37 -85.98 42.88 37.13
CA GLU A 37 -85.35 42.26 35.95
C GLU A 37 -84.02 42.94 35.57
N LEU A 38 -83.91 44.27 35.69
CA LEU A 38 -82.64 44.98 35.50
C LEU A 38 -81.62 44.65 36.60
N GLY A 39 -82.08 44.46 37.84
CA GLY A 39 -81.25 44.01 38.94
C GLY A 39 -80.70 42.60 38.68
N GLU A 40 -81.55 41.68 38.25
CA GLU A 40 -81.17 40.31 37.87
C GLU A 40 -80.23 40.29 36.66
N ALA A 41 -80.51 41.07 35.62
CA ALA A 41 -79.61 41.20 34.48
C ALA A 41 -78.23 41.74 34.90
N ARG A 42 -78.20 42.66 35.88
CA ARG A 42 -76.96 43.21 36.42
C ARG A 42 -76.18 42.16 37.21
N THR A 43 -76.82 41.37 38.05
CA THR A 43 -76.14 40.30 38.79
C THR A 43 -75.62 39.22 37.85
N VAL A 44 -76.38 38.86 36.81
CA VAL A 44 -75.93 37.95 35.76
C VAL A 44 -74.73 38.53 35.00
N TRP A 45 -74.77 39.81 34.65
CA TRP A 45 -73.65 40.47 33.98
C TRP A 45 -72.39 40.51 34.87
N GLU A 46 -72.53 40.83 36.15
CA GLU A 46 -71.44 40.83 37.11
C GLU A 46 -70.87 39.41 37.33
N ALA A 47 -71.72 38.38 37.37
CA ALA A 47 -71.30 36.99 37.46
C ALA A 47 -70.51 36.55 36.22
N LEU A 48 -71.02 36.83 35.02
CA LEU A 48 -70.32 36.53 33.76
C LEU A 48 -69.01 37.30 33.63
N GLN A 49 -68.96 38.55 34.08
CA GLN A 49 -67.73 39.34 34.09
C GLN A 49 -66.69 38.72 35.04
N LYS A 50 -67.12 38.28 36.22
CA LYS A 50 -66.25 37.57 37.17
C LYS A 50 -65.76 36.23 36.63
N GLU A 51 -66.60 35.48 35.93
CA GLU A 51 -66.21 34.24 35.25
C GLU A 51 -65.21 34.52 34.13
N LEU A 52 -65.44 35.55 33.32
CA LEU A 52 -64.53 35.96 32.25
C LEU A 52 -63.17 36.38 32.82
N ASP A 53 -63.14 37.14 33.91
CA ASP A 53 -61.91 37.58 34.56
C ASP A 53 -61.21 36.41 35.30
N SER A 54 -61.96 35.45 35.83
CA SER A 54 -61.42 34.19 36.37
C SER A 54 -60.80 33.34 35.25
N CYS A 55 -61.43 33.25 34.08
CA CYS A 55 -60.86 32.59 32.91
C CYS A 55 -59.61 33.31 32.43
N LYS A 56 -59.60 34.65 32.37
CA LYS A 56 -58.40 35.42 32.02
C LYS A 56 -57.25 35.25 33.00
N LEU A 57 -57.49 35.00 34.28
CA LEU A 57 -56.42 34.67 35.23
C LEU A 57 -55.83 33.27 34.96
N VAL A 58 -56.68 32.33 34.56
CA VAL A 58 -56.29 30.95 34.21
C VAL A 58 -55.61 30.87 32.84
N THR A 59 -56.04 31.68 31.87
CA THR A 59 -55.45 31.76 30.51
C THR A 59 -54.37 32.83 30.37
N GLY A 60 -54.30 33.77 31.31
CA GLY A 60 -53.31 34.86 31.40
C GLY A 60 -52.09 34.47 32.22
N HIS A 61 -52.07 33.25 32.78
CA HIS A 61 -50.80 32.57 32.99
C HIS A 61 -50.13 32.42 31.62
N PRO A 62 -48.90 32.93 31.43
CA PRO A 62 -48.24 32.90 30.14
C PRO A 62 -48.17 31.45 29.69
N GLU A 63 -48.74 31.11 28.54
CA GLU A 63 -48.53 29.84 27.84
C GLU A 63 -48.21 28.69 28.81
N SER A 64 -49.22 28.18 29.53
CA SER A 64 -49.17 27.05 30.50
C SER A 64 -47.77 26.44 30.71
N GLN A 65 -47.22 26.41 31.94
CA GLN A 65 -45.89 25.82 32.22
C GLN A 65 -45.66 24.46 31.50
N THR A 66 -46.72 23.68 31.31
CA THR A 66 -46.75 22.47 30.48
C THR A 66 -46.35 22.71 29.01
N LEU A 67 -46.89 23.71 28.33
CA LEU A 67 -46.51 24.11 26.96
C LEU A 67 -45.03 24.52 26.89
N ARG A 68 -44.52 25.27 27.87
CA ARG A 68 -43.11 25.62 27.94
C ARG A 68 -42.21 24.38 28.10
N ILE A 69 -42.59 23.45 28.99
CA ILE A 69 -41.87 22.18 29.18
C ILE A 69 -41.90 21.32 27.91
N LEU A 70 -43.06 21.21 27.26
CA LEU A 70 -43.20 20.46 26.00
C LEU A 70 -42.34 21.07 24.89
N ARG A 71 -42.31 22.40 24.75
CA ARG A 71 -41.47 23.10 23.77
C ARG A 71 -39.98 22.81 24.00
N LEU A 72 -39.53 22.85 25.26
CA LEU A 72 -38.15 22.47 25.62
C LEU A 72 -37.85 21.01 25.30
N HIS A 73 -38.76 20.08 25.60
CA HIS A 73 -38.59 18.67 25.28
C HIS A 73 -38.54 18.42 23.77
N CYS A 74 -39.38 19.10 22.98
CA CYS A 74 -39.31 19.06 21.53
C CYS A 74 -37.94 19.54 21.02
N GLN A 75 -37.43 20.65 21.55
CA GLN A 75 -36.11 21.17 21.21
C GLN A 75 -34.97 20.21 21.59
N GLU A 76 -35.04 19.60 22.78
CA GLU A 76 -34.06 18.60 23.22
C GLU A 76 -34.06 17.40 22.28
N LYS A 77 -35.23 16.93 21.84
CA LYS A 77 -35.37 15.81 20.91
C LYS A 77 -34.83 16.12 19.52
N GLU A 78 -35.06 17.34 19.03
CA GLU A 78 -34.46 17.80 17.77
C GLU A 78 -32.94 17.90 17.88
N ASN A 79 -32.42 18.47 18.96
CA ASN A 79 -30.98 18.52 19.22
C ASN A 79 -30.37 17.12 19.34
N GLU A 80 -31.06 16.18 20.00
CA GLU A 80 -30.64 14.78 20.12
C GLU A 80 -30.61 14.09 18.75
N ALA A 81 -31.62 14.32 17.90
CA ALA A 81 -31.66 13.83 16.53
C ALA A 81 -30.51 14.40 15.69
N GLN A 82 -30.23 15.71 15.82
CA GLN A 82 -29.13 16.37 15.16
C GLN A 82 -27.77 15.78 15.57
N ARG A 83 -27.55 15.57 16.89
CA ARG A 83 -26.33 14.92 17.38
C ARG A 83 -26.18 13.50 16.84
N LYS A 84 -27.26 12.72 16.80
CA LYS A 84 -27.25 11.36 16.22
C LYS A 84 -26.93 11.39 14.72
N GLN A 85 -27.47 12.36 13.99
CA GLN A 85 -27.17 12.54 12.57
C GLN A 85 -25.70 12.87 12.33
N THR A 86 -25.14 13.82 13.10
CA THR A 86 -23.71 14.16 13.04
C THR A 86 -22.84 12.95 13.33
N MET A 87 -23.10 12.23 14.43
CA MET A 87 -22.37 11.02 14.78
C MET A 87 -22.46 9.94 13.68
N LEU A 88 -23.64 9.75 13.07
CA LEU A 88 -23.80 8.79 11.97
C LEU A 88 -23.01 9.22 10.73
N GLN A 89 -22.96 10.52 10.45
CA GLN A 89 -22.20 11.06 9.32
C GLN A 89 -20.70 10.85 9.54
N GLU A 90 -20.19 11.15 10.73
CA GLU A 90 -18.80 10.85 11.11
C GLU A 90 -18.50 9.35 11.01
N CYS A 91 -19.41 8.47 11.45
CA CYS A 91 -19.26 7.03 11.30
C CYS A 91 -19.15 6.62 9.83
N LYS A 92 -19.99 7.18 8.95
CA LYS A 92 -19.94 6.91 7.50
C LYS A 92 -18.63 7.36 6.88
N GLU A 93 -18.14 8.54 7.25
CA GLU A 93 -16.85 9.07 6.78
C GLU A 93 -15.70 8.18 7.25
N ARG A 94 -15.70 7.78 8.52
CA ARG A 94 -14.70 6.85 9.06
C ARG A 94 -14.72 5.50 8.35
N ILE A 95 -15.89 4.94 8.06
CA ILE A 95 -16.03 3.71 7.29
C ILE A 95 -15.48 3.90 5.87
N SER A 96 -15.79 5.04 5.23
CA SER A 96 -15.31 5.35 3.88
C SER A 96 -13.79 5.46 3.83
N THR A 97 -13.18 6.14 4.80
CA THR A 97 -11.72 6.24 4.96
C THR A 97 -11.08 4.87 5.17
N LEU A 98 -11.62 4.05 6.09
CA LEU A 98 -11.10 2.71 6.34
C LEU A 98 -11.23 1.81 5.11
N ASN A 99 -12.35 1.88 4.38
CA ASN A 99 -12.53 1.12 3.15
C ASN A 99 -11.52 1.53 2.07
N SER A 100 -11.24 2.83 1.94
CA SER A 100 -10.21 3.32 1.01
C SER A 100 -8.82 2.79 1.39
N GLN A 101 -8.47 2.82 2.68
CA GLN A 101 -7.19 2.28 3.17
C GLN A 101 -7.07 0.78 2.92
N ILE A 102 -8.15 0.02 3.12
CA ILE A 102 -8.18 -1.42 2.85
C ILE A 102 -7.93 -1.69 1.36
N GLU A 103 -8.58 -0.96 0.44
CA GLU A 103 -8.38 -1.16 -0.99
C GLU A 103 -7.00 -0.70 -1.47
N GLU A 104 -6.45 0.36 -0.88
CA GLU A 104 -5.07 0.81 -1.14
C GLU A 104 -4.06 -0.27 -0.72
N GLU A 105 -4.14 -0.78 0.51
CA GLU A 105 -3.25 -1.83 1.00
C GLU A 105 -3.40 -3.14 0.21
N LYS A 106 -4.63 -3.51 -0.17
CA LYS A 106 -4.85 -4.66 -1.07
C LYS A 106 -4.18 -4.46 -2.42
N SER A 107 -4.18 -3.24 -2.95
CA SER A 107 -3.53 -2.91 -4.22
C SER A 107 -2.01 -2.95 -4.10
N LYS A 108 -1.43 -2.40 -3.01
CA LYS A 108 0.01 -2.53 -2.71
C LYS A 108 0.43 -3.99 -2.58
N GLN A 109 -0.36 -4.81 -1.89
CA GLN A 109 -0.06 -6.24 -1.75
C GLN A 109 -0.15 -7.00 -3.08
N ARG A 110 -1.06 -6.60 -3.98
CA ARG A 110 -1.11 -7.13 -5.35
C ARG A 110 0.12 -6.72 -6.16
N GLN A 111 0.53 -5.46 -6.04
CA GLN A 111 1.72 -4.94 -6.73
C GLN A 111 2.97 -5.70 -6.30
N LEU A 112 3.21 -5.84 -4.98
CA LEU A 112 4.34 -6.61 -4.47
C LEU A 112 4.35 -8.06 -4.99
N ARG A 113 3.18 -8.70 -5.07
CA ARG A 113 3.08 -10.05 -5.63
C ARG A 113 3.48 -10.11 -7.11
N LEU A 114 3.08 -9.11 -7.90
CA LEU A 114 3.47 -9.02 -9.31
C LEU A 114 4.96 -8.76 -9.46
N ASP A 115 5.53 -7.83 -8.67
CA ASP A 115 6.96 -7.51 -8.70
C ASP A 115 7.81 -8.75 -8.34
N PHE A 116 7.37 -9.55 -7.35
CA PHE A 116 8.01 -10.82 -7.02
C PHE A 116 7.86 -11.88 -8.12
N GLU A 117 6.71 -11.94 -8.79
CA GLU A 117 6.48 -12.87 -9.91
C GLU A 117 7.37 -12.52 -11.12
N GLU A 118 7.53 -11.23 -11.42
CA GLU A 118 8.45 -10.74 -12.46
C GLU A 118 9.90 -11.13 -12.15
N GLN A 119 10.37 -10.90 -10.92
CA GLN A 119 11.71 -11.33 -10.48
C GLN A 119 11.92 -12.84 -10.60
N LEU A 120 10.89 -13.64 -10.30
CA LEU A 120 10.95 -15.09 -10.44
C LEU A 120 11.01 -15.51 -11.92
N GLU A 121 10.24 -14.87 -12.79
CA GLU A 121 10.27 -15.12 -14.23
C GLU A 121 11.65 -14.79 -14.81
N ASP A 122 12.21 -13.63 -14.46
CA ASP A 122 13.57 -13.24 -14.88
C ASP A 122 14.62 -14.27 -14.45
N LEU A 123 14.54 -14.75 -13.20
CA LEU A 123 15.44 -15.78 -12.70
C LEU A 123 15.24 -17.13 -13.41
N MET A 124 13.99 -17.49 -13.72
CA MET A 124 13.67 -18.70 -14.48
C MET A 124 14.22 -18.63 -15.90
N VAL A 125 14.14 -17.47 -16.56
CA VAL A 125 14.74 -17.23 -17.87
C VAL A 125 16.26 -17.37 -17.79
N GLN A 126 16.92 -16.75 -16.81
CA GLN A 126 18.37 -16.90 -16.60
C GLN A 126 18.77 -18.37 -16.40
N HIS A 127 18.04 -19.11 -15.58
CA HIS A 127 18.32 -20.53 -15.36
C HIS A 127 18.10 -21.36 -16.62
N LYS A 128 17.05 -21.05 -17.40
CA LYS A 128 16.79 -21.70 -18.68
C LYS A 128 17.94 -21.46 -19.66
N ASP A 129 18.41 -20.22 -19.79
CA ASP A 129 19.50 -19.88 -20.67
C ASP A 129 20.78 -20.65 -20.29
N ILE A 130 21.19 -20.59 -19.02
CA ILE A 130 22.36 -21.33 -18.51
C ILE A 130 22.21 -22.83 -18.79
N TRP A 131 21.03 -23.40 -18.52
CA TRP A 131 20.75 -24.81 -18.80
C TRP A 131 20.86 -25.14 -20.29
N GLU A 132 20.39 -24.25 -21.18
CA GLU A 132 20.51 -24.43 -22.63
C GLU A 132 21.96 -24.32 -23.13
N PHE A 133 22.77 -23.44 -22.53
CA PHE A 133 24.21 -23.35 -22.83
C PHE A 133 24.96 -24.62 -22.43
N HIS A 134 24.61 -25.20 -21.28
CA HIS A 134 25.28 -26.38 -20.71
C HIS A 134 24.56 -27.70 -21.02
N LYS A 135 23.74 -27.75 -22.08
CA LYS A 135 23.17 -29.00 -22.56
C LYS A 135 24.30 -30.02 -22.80
N PRO A 136 24.27 -31.20 -22.14
CA PRO A 136 25.33 -32.20 -22.27
C PRO A 136 25.60 -32.59 -23.71
N GLU A 137 24.57 -32.60 -24.57
CA GLU A 137 24.70 -32.93 -25.99
C GLU A 137 25.51 -31.88 -26.75
N ARG A 138 25.29 -30.59 -26.45
CA ARG A 138 26.05 -29.50 -27.07
C ARG A 138 27.51 -29.53 -26.62
N LEU A 139 27.74 -29.73 -25.32
CA LEU A 139 29.09 -29.86 -24.76
C LEU A 139 29.82 -31.08 -25.33
N ALA A 140 29.14 -32.22 -25.46
CA ALA A 140 29.73 -33.42 -26.07
C ALA A 140 30.16 -33.17 -27.53
N LEU A 141 29.29 -32.53 -28.33
CA LEU A 141 29.62 -32.17 -29.71
C LEU A 141 30.81 -31.21 -29.81
N GLU A 142 30.89 -30.24 -28.90
CA GLU A 142 32.01 -29.29 -28.86
C GLU A 142 33.31 -29.98 -28.45
N ILE A 143 33.27 -30.89 -27.48
CA ILE A 143 34.42 -31.72 -27.08
C ILE A 143 34.89 -32.59 -28.25
N ASP A 144 33.98 -33.29 -28.94
CA ASP A 144 34.30 -34.15 -30.07
C ASP A 144 34.95 -33.36 -31.23
N ALA A 145 34.45 -32.15 -31.50
CA ALA A 145 35.01 -31.25 -32.49
C ALA A 145 36.42 -30.75 -32.09
N LEU A 146 36.61 -30.40 -30.81
CA LEU A 146 37.90 -29.99 -30.27
C LEU A 146 38.92 -31.13 -30.30
N ASP A 147 38.51 -32.36 -29.95
CA ASP A 147 39.37 -33.54 -30.02
C ASP A 147 39.78 -33.86 -31.47
N SER A 148 38.84 -33.77 -32.41
CA SER A 148 39.14 -33.93 -33.84
C SER A 148 40.14 -32.88 -34.35
N SER A 149 39.97 -31.61 -33.97
CA SER A 149 40.88 -30.51 -34.30
C SER A 149 42.27 -30.73 -33.69
N LYS A 150 42.33 -31.12 -32.41
CA LYS A 150 43.58 -31.46 -31.71
C LYS A 150 44.31 -32.61 -32.41
N GLU A 151 43.61 -33.68 -32.79
CA GLU A 151 44.22 -34.79 -33.53
C GLU A 151 44.78 -34.35 -34.88
N GLN A 152 44.10 -33.45 -35.59
CA GLN A 152 44.59 -32.89 -36.84
C GLN A 152 45.87 -32.08 -36.61
N LEU A 153 45.88 -31.18 -35.62
CA LEU A 153 47.06 -30.39 -35.27
C LEU A 153 48.25 -31.27 -34.88
N LEU A 154 48.02 -32.34 -34.13
CA LEU A 154 49.08 -33.31 -33.80
C LEU A 154 49.65 -34.03 -35.04
N LYS A 155 48.82 -34.29 -36.06
CA LYS A 155 49.30 -34.88 -37.32
C LYS A 155 50.13 -33.87 -38.11
N GLU A 156 49.70 -32.61 -38.15
CA GLU A 156 50.43 -31.52 -38.79
C GLU A 156 51.77 -31.24 -38.09
N GLU A 157 51.77 -31.21 -36.77
CA GLU A 157 52.98 -31.06 -35.94
C GLU A 157 54.00 -32.16 -36.24
N LYS A 158 53.58 -33.44 -36.21
CA LYS A 158 54.47 -34.57 -36.55
C LYS A 158 55.03 -34.47 -37.97
N LEU A 159 54.23 -33.99 -38.93
CA LEU A 159 54.70 -33.78 -40.30
C LEU A 159 55.74 -32.67 -40.38
N VAL A 160 55.53 -31.57 -39.66
CA VAL A 160 56.49 -30.46 -39.59
C VAL A 160 57.78 -30.92 -38.90
N GLU A 161 57.69 -31.68 -37.82
CA GLU A 161 58.84 -32.26 -37.12
C GLU A 161 59.65 -33.16 -38.05
N ALA A 162 58.99 -34.05 -38.81
CA ALA A 162 59.67 -34.89 -39.79
C ALA A 162 60.36 -34.08 -40.90
N LYS A 163 59.71 -33.02 -41.42
CA LYS A 163 60.31 -32.12 -42.41
C LYS A 163 61.50 -31.36 -41.82
N LEU A 164 61.43 -30.96 -40.56
CA LEU A 164 62.50 -30.26 -39.88
C LEU A 164 63.72 -31.16 -39.70
N GLU A 165 63.52 -32.42 -39.28
CA GLU A 165 64.59 -33.40 -39.19
C GLU A 165 65.19 -33.73 -40.57
N ASP A 166 64.38 -33.83 -41.64
CA ASP A 166 64.91 -33.96 -43.02
C ASP A 166 65.79 -32.77 -43.40
N VAL A 167 65.33 -31.53 -43.19
CA VAL A 167 66.11 -30.31 -43.46
C VAL A 167 67.40 -30.31 -42.64
N LYS A 168 67.33 -30.64 -41.35
CA LYS A 168 68.49 -30.74 -40.46
C LYS A 168 69.49 -31.78 -40.96
N HIS A 169 69.04 -32.98 -41.32
CA HIS A 169 69.88 -34.00 -41.94
C HIS A 169 70.52 -33.50 -43.24
N ARG A 170 69.74 -32.85 -44.11
CA ARG A 170 70.22 -32.31 -45.39
C ARG A 170 71.29 -31.23 -45.18
N LEU A 171 71.11 -30.36 -44.19
CA LEU A 171 72.11 -29.36 -43.77
C LEU A 171 73.36 -30.04 -43.19
N CYS A 172 73.21 -31.04 -42.32
CA CYS A 172 74.34 -31.80 -41.78
C CYS A 172 75.13 -32.53 -42.87
N SER A 173 74.46 -33.04 -43.91
CA SER A 173 75.11 -33.67 -45.06
C SER A 173 75.80 -32.64 -45.98
N GLN A 174 75.19 -31.48 -46.23
CA GLN A 174 75.76 -30.43 -47.10
C GLN A 174 76.93 -29.66 -46.46
N PHE A 175 76.87 -29.41 -45.14
CA PHE A 175 77.91 -28.65 -44.43
C PHE A 175 78.88 -29.54 -43.63
N GLY A 176 78.65 -30.86 -43.63
CA GLY A 176 79.42 -31.85 -42.88
C GLY A 176 79.34 -31.64 -41.36
N ALA A 177 79.69 -32.66 -40.57
CA ALA A 177 79.83 -32.55 -39.11
C ALA A 177 80.97 -31.59 -38.66
N LYS A 178 81.56 -30.83 -39.59
CA LYS A 178 82.73 -29.96 -39.40
C LYS A 178 82.47 -28.48 -39.73
N GLY A 179 81.22 -28.08 -40.01
CA GLY A 179 80.86 -26.68 -40.30
C GLY A 179 80.34 -25.87 -39.10
N CYS A 180 80.01 -26.50 -37.97
CA CYS A 180 79.21 -25.87 -36.91
C CYS A 180 79.87 -25.85 -35.52
N SER A 181 81.19 -25.65 -35.44
CA SER A 181 81.87 -25.53 -34.13
C SER A 181 82.57 -24.19 -33.92
N THR A 182 82.29 -23.16 -34.70
CA THR A 182 82.82 -21.80 -34.46
C THR A 182 82.09 -20.69 -35.25
N ILE A 183 80.78 -20.81 -35.50
CA ILE A 183 80.01 -19.55 -35.60
C ILE A 183 79.93 -19.08 -34.15
N THR A 184 80.84 -18.17 -33.83
CA THR A 184 80.95 -17.49 -32.54
C THR A 184 79.56 -16.99 -32.18
N GLU A 185 78.90 -17.65 -31.23
CA GLU A 185 77.57 -17.24 -30.70
C GLU A 185 77.57 -15.76 -30.25
N GLY A 186 78.75 -15.19 -30.00
CA GLY A 186 78.93 -13.77 -29.70
C GLY A 186 79.09 -12.81 -30.90
N LEU A 187 79.22 -13.27 -32.15
CA LEU A 187 79.30 -12.38 -33.33
C LEU A 187 77.92 -11.83 -33.73
N PHE A 188 76.87 -12.65 -33.68
CA PHE A 188 75.51 -12.20 -33.95
C PHE A 188 75.03 -11.22 -32.87
N LEU A 189 75.31 -11.50 -31.59
CA LEU A 189 74.98 -10.59 -30.49
C LEU A 189 75.72 -9.23 -30.54
N ARG A 190 76.80 -9.13 -31.32
CA ARG A 190 77.53 -7.88 -31.59
C ARG A 190 77.20 -7.26 -32.95
N SER A 191 76.28 -7.86 -33.71
CA SER A 191 75.88 -7.35 -35.02
C SER A 191 74.95 -6.15 -34.87
N GLN A 192 74.87 -5.34 -35.93
CA GLN A 192 74.00 -4.18 -35.96
C GLN A 192 72.52 -4.56 -35.89
N GLU A 193 72.17 -5.74 -36.40
CA GLU A 193 70.82 -6.30 -36.36
C GLU A 193 70.42 -6.69 -34.93
N ALA A 194 71.30 -7.33 -34.15
CA ALA A 194 71.02 -7.62 -32.75
C ALA A 194 70.86 -6.34 -31.91
N ALA A 195 71.68 -5.33 -32.16
CA ALA A 195 71.54 -4.02 -31.52
C ALA A 195 70.19 -3.34 -31.88
N ALA A 196 69.75 -3.44 -33.14
CA ALA A 196 68.45 -2.92 -33.57
C ALA A 196 67.28 -3.65 -32.89
N VAL A 197 67.36 -4.97 -32.74
CA VAL A 197 66.33 -5.76 -32.04
C VAL A 197 66.26 -5.41 -30.56
N VAL A 198 67.39 -5.21 -29.89
CA VAL A 198 67.42 -4.76 -28.49
C VAL A 198 66.78 -3.38 -28.34
N HIS A 199 67.09 -2.42 -29.23
CA HIS A 199 66.46 -1.10 -29.20
C HIS A 199 64.95 -1.13 -29.44
N LEU A 200 64.46 -1.96 -30.37
CA LEU A 200 63.02 -2.18 -30.57
C LEU A 200 62.36 -2.75 -29.32
N PHE A 201 63.02 -3.71 -28.66
CA PHE A 201 62.52 -4.31 -27.42
C PHE A 201 62.49 -3.30 -26.26
N GLU A 202 63.52 -2.46 -26.14
CA GLU A 202 63.55 -1.36 -25.17
C GLU A 202 62.46 -0.33 -25.42
N GLU A 203 62.18 0.00 -26.68
CA GLU A 203 61.11 0.93 -27.05
C GLU A 203 59.73 0.36 -26.73
N GLU A 204 59.47 -0.91 -27.08
CA GLU A 204 58.21 -1.57 -26.76
C GLU A 204 58.03 -1.76 -25.25
N ASN A 205 59.09 -2.08 -24.51
CA ASN A 205 59.03 -2.13 -23.04
C ASN A 205 58.71 -0.76 -22.44
N ARG A 206 59.25 0.33 -22.99
CA ARG A 206 58.92 1.69 -22.55
C ARG A 206 57.43 2.00 -22.78
N LYS A 207 56.90 1.68 -23.96
CA LYS A 207 55.48 1.85 -24.28
C LYS A 207 54.59 1.00 -23.37
N ALA A 208 54.96 -0.25 -23.11
CA ALA A 208 54.24 -1.13 -22.19
C ALA A 208 54.23 -0.56 -20.76
N GLN A 209 55.35 0.02 -20.31
CA GLN A 209 55.45 0.65 -19.01
C GLN A 209 54.61 1.93 -18.90
N GLU A 210 54.59 2.78 -19.94
CA GLU A 210 53.69 3.94 -20.02
C GLU A 210 52.21 3.54 -19.97
N LEU A 211 51.83 2.45 -20.64
CA LEU A 211 50.47 1.91 -20.60
C LEU A 211 50.10 1.39 -19.20
N LEU A 212 51.02 0.73 -18.52
CA LEU A 212 50.84 0.26 -17.14
C LEU A 212 50.70 1.45 -16.18
N GLU A 213 51.52 2.48 -16.30
CA GLU A 213 51.40 3.71 -15.50
C GLU A 213 50.08 4.42 -15.77
N ALA A 214 49.66 4.55 -17.02
CA ALA A 214 48.36 5.13 -17.38
C ALA A 214 47.18 4.29 -16.86
N ALA A 215 47.30 2.96 -16.84
CA ALA A 215 46.32 2.08 -16.24
C ALA A 215 46.27 2.24 -14.70
N ALA A 216 47.42 2.33 -14.04
CA ALA A 216 47.52 2.55 -12.60
C ALA A 216 46.93 3.91 -12.19
N GLN A 217 47.23 4.98 -12.93
CA GLN A 217 46.65 6.31 -12.69
C GLN A 217 45.13 6.31 -12.88
N ARG A 218 44.60 5.61 -13.90
CA ARG A 218 43.15 5.44 -14.05
C ARG A 218 42.56 4.68 -12.87
N GLN A 219 43.17 3.58 -12.46
CA GLN A 219 42.72 2.82 -11.30
C GLN A 219 42.70 3.67 -10.03
N GLU A 220 43.72 4.50 -9.81
CA GLU A 220 43.76 5.43 -8.69
C GLU A 220 42.68 6.52 -8.79
N GLN A 221 42.42 7.07 -9.98
CA GLN A 221 41.30 8.01 -10.22
C GLN A 221 39.94 7.36 -9.97
N TRP A 222 39.71 6.12 -10.42
CA TRP A 222 38.50 5.35 -10.11
C TRP A 222 38.40 5.06 -8.60
N ALA A 223 39.52 4.74 -7.96
CA ALA A 223 39.60 4.49 -6.53
C ALA A 223 39.45 5.75 -5.68
N GLN A 224 39.63 6.95 -6.22
CA GLN A 224 39.39 8.25 -5.56
C GLN A 224 38.09 8.94 -6.02
N GLY A 225 37.38 8.37 -6.98
CA GLY A 225 36.17 8.93 -7.59
C GLY A 225 34.88 8.80 -6.74
N PRO A 226 33.69 9.07 -7.34
CA PRO A 226 32.39 9.10 -6.65
C PRO A 226 32.06 7.82 -5.87
N LEU A 227 32.69 6.70 -6.25
CA LEU A 227 32.51 5.40 -5.63
C LEU A 227 33.03 5.35 -4.18
N GLN A 228 34.08 6.09 -3.81
CA GLN A 228 34.50 6.18 -2.39
C GLN A 228 33.56 7.04 -1.56
N SER A 229 33.09 8.17 -2.11
CA SER A 229 32.11 9.00 -1.43
C SER A 229 30.79 8.24 -1.25
N SER A 230 30.39 7.42 -2.23
CA SER A 230 29.26 6.50 -2.15
C SER A 230 29.50 5.39 -1.13
N LYS A 231 30.68 4.75 -1.13
CA LYS A 231 31.07 3.72 -0.16
C LYS A 231 31.10 4.26 1.28
N GLY A 232 31.59 5.49 1.48
CA GLY A 232 31.55 6.20 2.76
C GLY A 232 30.13 6.48 3.21
N ARG A 233 29.28 6.99 2.30
CA ARG A 233 27.84 7.21 2.56
C ARG A 233 27.12 5.90 2.94
N LEU A 234 27.35 4.83 2.19
CA LEU A 234 26.75 3.53 2.44
C LEU A 234 27.25 2.90 3.75
N LYS A 235 28.53 3.12 4.11
CA LYS A 235 29.08 2.70 5.41
C LYS A 235 28.41 3.45 6.56
N GLU A 236 28.24 4.75 6.43
CA GLU A 236 27.58 5.61 7.42
C GLU A 236 26.07 5.30 7.55
N GLU A 237 25.40 4.96 6.44
CA GLU A 237 24.01 4.49 6.44
C GLU A 237 23.88 3.09 7.08
N LEU A 238 24.83 2.18 6.88
CA LEU A 238 24.86 0.88 7.58
C LEU A 238 25.08 1.02 9.09
N GLU A 239 25.94 1.95 9.49
CA GLU A 239 26.26 2.23 10.89
C GLU A 239 25.06 2.87 11.63
N LYS A 240 24.32 3.76 10.96
CA LYS A 240 23.03 4.29 11.45
C LYS A 240 21.95 3.22 11.62
N LEU A 241 21.98 2.18 10.78
CA LEU A 241 21.06 1.03 10.87
C LEU A 241 21.49 -0.01 11.92
N GLY A 242 22.51 0.27 12.73
CA GLY A 242 22.91 -0.55 13.88
C GLY A 242 23.70 -1.81 13.50
N VAL A 243 24.18 -1.92 12.26
CA VAL A 243 25.07 -3.01 11.87
C VAL A 243 26.51 -2.57 12.10
N GLN A 244 27.07 -2.96 13.24
CA GLN A 244 28.52 -2.91 13.43
C GLN A 244 29.17 -3.80 12.38
N VAL A 245 29.90 -3.19 11.45
CA VAL A 245 30.87 -3.90 10.60
C VAL A 245 32.10 -4.16 11.47
N PRO A 246 32.49 -5.42 11.73
CA PRO A 246 33.75 -5.69 12.40
C PRO A 246 34.91 -5.21 11.53
N ASP A 247 35.78 -4.40 12.13
CA ASP A 247 37.02 -3.98 11.51
C ASP A 247 37.89 -5.18 11.12
N GLN A 248 38.48 -5.08 9.92
CA GLN A 248 39.76 -5.66 9.54
C GLN A 248 40.03 -7.11 10.01
N THR A 249 39.63 -8.10 9.20
CA THR A 249 40.43 -9.33 9.13
C THR A 249 41.63 -9.03 8.24
N GLN A 250 42.82 -9.07 8.84
CA GLN A 250 44.10 -8.88 8.18
C GLN A 250 44.22 -9.77 6.94
N SER A 251 44.40 -9.13 5.79
CA SER A 251 45.04 -9.68 4.60
C SER A 251 46.39 -10.26 5.00
N LYS A 252 46.48 -11.59 5.13
CA LYS A 252 47.73 -12.32 4.91
C LYS A 252 47.74 -12.80 3.47
N GLN A 253 48.36 -11.97 2.64
CA GLN A 253 49.22 -12.31 1.52
C GLN A 253 49.39 -13.83 1.28
N GLU A 254 48.79 -14.30 0.19
CA GLU A 254 49.16 -15.57 -0.44
C GLU A 254 50.64 -15.52 -0.85
N GLU A 255 51.46 -16.33 -0.18
CA GLU A 255 52.78 -16.70 -0.70
C GLU A 255 52.73 -18.14 -1.21
N ARG A 256 52.91 -18.22 -2.52
CA ARG A 256 53.04 -19.38 -3.39
C ARG A 256 54.10 -20.38 -2.90
N ALA A 257 53.73 -21.65 -2.64
CA ALA A 257 54.58 -22.82 -2.87
C ALA A 257 53.86 -24.16 -2.72
N GLY A 258 53.75 -24.92 -3.83
CA GLY A 258 54.13 -26.35 -3.92
C GLY A 258 53.24 -27.44 -3.29
N PRO A 259 52.96 -28.56 -4.00
CA PRO A 259 52.12 -29.65 -3.52
C PRO A 259 52.91 -30.67 -2.68
N GLY A 260 52.29 -31.21 -1.64
CA GLY A 260 52.90 -32.27 -0.82
C GLY A 260 51.92 -32.87 0.19
N GLU A 261 51.46 -34.07 -0.15
CA GLU A 261 50.99 -35.21 0.65
C GLU A 261 50.33 -35.06 2.04
N ALA A 262 49.32 -35.93 2.18
CA ALA A 262 48.51 -36.21 3.35
C ALA A 262 49.31 -36.54 4.63
N VAL A 263 48.69 -36.28 5.79
CA VAL A 263 48.19 -37.30 6.75
C VAL A 263 47.81 -36.60 8.08
N SER A 264 46.50 -36.57 8.33
CA SER A 264 45.75 -36.92 9.55
C SER A 264 46.00 -36.30 10.94
N LEU A 265 44.84 -35.99 11.56
CA LEU A 265 44.38 -36.22 12.96
C LEU A 265 44.24 -35.01 13.91
N GLY A 266 43.02 -34.90 14.48
CA GLY A 266 42.71 -34.15 15.71
C GLY A 266 41.40 -33.35 15.64
N ILE A 267 40.22 -33.99 15.61
CA ILE A 267 39.32 -34.17 16.77
C ILE A 267 38.85 -32.85 17.40
N GLY A 268 37.53 -32.59 17.32
CA GLY A 268 36.90 -31.52 18.08
C GLY A 268 35.42 -31.24 17.80
N CYS A 269 34.58 -32.26 17.55
CA CYS A 269 33.12 -32.08 17.56
C CYS A 269 32.66 -31.84 19.01
N ARG A 270 32.18 -30.63 19.32
CA ARG A 270 31.44 -30.35 20.55
C ARG A 270 29.95 -30.54 20.29
N GLU A 271 29.41 -31.61 20.88
CA GLU A 271 28.00 -31.79 21.13
C GLU A 271 27.48 -30.70 22.08
N GLN A 272 26.29 -30.17 21.82
CA GLN A 272 25.44 -29.63 22.88
C GLN A 272 24.08 -30.33 22.79
N ARG A 273 23.87 -31.24 23.74
CA ARG A 273 22.65 -32.01 23.94
C ARG A 273 22.23 -31.83 25.40
N GLN A 274 21.17 -31.06 25.64
CA GLN A 274 20.29 -31.09 26.82
C GLN A 274 18.98 -30.45 26.35
N LEU A 275 17.76 -30.84 26.68
CA LEU A 275 17.15 -31.89 27.49
C LEU A 275 15.67 -31.87 27.00
N MET A 276 15.00 -32.97 26.71
CA MET A 276 13.98 -33.54 27.59
C MET A 276 13.40 -34.78 26.90
N LYS A 277 13.35 -35.88 27.65
CA LYS A 277 12.79 -37.17 27.28
C LYS A 277 11.31 -37.25 27.66
N GLY A 278 10.57 -38.02 26.86
CA GLY A 278 9.40 -38.82 27.27
C GLY A 278 8.06 -38.08 27.24
N ALA A 279 6.95 -38.66 26.78
CA ALA A 279 6.67 -40.07 26.53
C ALA A 279 5.45 -40.27 25.62
N GLY A 280 5.52 -41.30 24.77
CA GLY A 280 4.42 -42.17 24.30
C GLY A 280 3.35 -41.53 23.40
N VAL A 281 2.67 -42.20 22.47
CA VAL A 281 2.58 -43.60 22.02
C VAL A 281 1.85 -43.49 20.66
N GLY A 282 2.22 -44.28 19.64
CA GLY A 282 1.21 -44.59 18.60
C GLY A 282 1.68 -44.80 17.16
N ARG A 283 2.19 -46.02 16.90
CA ARG A 283 1.95 -46.88 15.72
C ARG A 283 2.03 -46.31 14.28
N ARG A 284 3.01 -46.89 13.56
CA ARG A 284 2.92 -47.60 12.27
C ARG A 284 2.21 -46.93 11.07
N GLY A 285 3.00 -46.71 10.02
CA GLY A 285 2.68 -47.22 8.68
C GLY A 285 3.01 -46.31 7.51
N GLY A 286 3.87 -46.79 6.60
CA GLY A 286 3.67 -46.60 5.15
C GLY A 286 4.42 -45.46 4.46
N LEU A 287 5.51 -45.84 3.78
CA LEU A 287 6.13 -45.11 2.68
C LEU A 287 5.13 -44.85 1.53
N GLN A 288 5.08 -43.61 1.01
CA GLN A 288 5.37 -43.29 -0.41
C GLN A 288 5.10 -41.79 -0.76
N ASN A 289 6.20 -41.10 -1.10
CA ASN A 289 6.39 -40.12 -2.17
C ASN A 289 5.30 -39.05 -2.48
N PRO A 290 5.55 -37.74 -2.27
CA PRO A 290 4.69 -36.67 -2.75
C PRO A 290 5.21 -36.07 -4.07
N GLN A 291 4.78 -36.63 -5.20
CA GLN A 291 4.65 -35.87 -6.44
C GLN A 291 3.17 -35.76 -6.78
N LYS A 292 2.73 -34.51 -7.04
CA LYS A 292 1.37 -34.01 -7.33
C LYS A 292 0.75 -33.22 -6.18
N MET A 293 1.13 -31.94 -6.07
CA MET A 293 0.22 -30.94 -5.53
C MET A 293 -0.54 -30.33 -6.71
N VAL A 294 -1.79 -30.79 -6.84
CA VAL A 294 -2.79 -30.26 -7.77
C VAL A 294 -3.21 -28.88 -7.27
N PHE A 295 -3.01 -27.85 -8.09
CA PHE A 295 -3.65 -26.55 -7.90
C PHE A 295 -5.17 -26.74 -7.88
N ARG A 296 -5.79 -26.52 -6.72
CA ARG A 296 -7.25 -26.51 -6.59
C ARG A 296 -7.72 -25.08 -6.46
N GLU A 297 -8.06 -24.51 -7.60
CA GLU A 297 -8.86 -23.30 -7.72
C GLU A 297 -10.33 -23.61 -7.39
N ARG A 298 -10.96 -22.79 -6.54
CA ARG A 298 -12.36 -22.31 -6.65
C ARG A 298 -12.84 -21.66 -5.35
N HIS A 299 -13.30 -20.41 -5.48
CA HIS A 299 -14.58 -19.83 -5.01
C HIS A 299 -14.47 -18.32 -5.34
N SER A 300 -14.89 -17.83 -6.52
CA SER A 300 -16.26 -17.62 -7.00
C SER A 300 -17.23 -17.07 -5.95
N CYS A 301 -17.30 -15.74 -5.84
CA CYS A 301 -18.48 -15.02 -5.35
C CYS A 301 -18.80 -13.86 -6.30
N ARG A 302 -19.57 -14.15 -7.36
CA ARG A 302 -20.31 -13.16 -8.14
C ARG A 302 -21.78 -13.20 -7.70
N GLY A 303 -22.25 -12.07 -7.18
CA GLY A 303 -23.57 -11.49 -7.44
C GLY A 303 -24.80 -12.03 -6.70
N THR A 304 -25.44 -11.16 -5.92
CA THR A 304 -26.84 -10.76 -6.18
C THR A 304 -27.07 -9.32 -5.70
N VAL A 305 -27.10 -8.38 -6.63
CA VAL A 305 -27.82 -7.11 -6.44
C VAL A 305 -29.29 -7.42 -6.76
N LYS A 306 -30.14 -7.41 -5.73
CA LYS A 306 -31.59 -7.37 -5.92
C LYS A 306 -32.05 -5.95 -5.62
N THR A 307 -32.29 -5.20 -6.68
CA THR A 307 -33.21 -4.07 -6.72
C THR A 307 -34.59 -4.54 -6.23
N LYS A 308 -35.20 -3.80 -5.30
CA LYS A 308 -36.63 -3.89 -5.04
C LYS A 308 -37.22 -2.49 -5.19
N GLU A 309 -37.95 -2.36 -6.29
CA GLU A 309 -38.82 -1.26 -6.69
C GLU A 309 -39.78 -0.80 -5.59
N GLN A 310 -40.02 0.52 -5.60
CA GLN A 310 -41.32 1.19 -5.62
C GLN A 310 -42.47 0.58 -4.82
N ARG A 311 -42.93 1.32 -3.81
CA ARG A 311 -44.35 1.66 -3.60
C ARG A 311 -44.45 2.67 -2.45
N LEU A 312 -44.86 3.89 -2.76
CA LEU A 312 -45.84 4.72 -2.03
C LEU A 312 -45.75 6.17 -2.52
N ALA A 313 -46.35 6.41 -3.68
CA ALA A 313 -47.04 7.65 -3.97
C ALA A 313 -48.46 7.25 -4.41
N VAL A 314 -49.44 8.11 -4.12
CA VAL A 314 -50.90 7.95 -4.28
C VAL A 314 -51.64 7.48 -3.02
N VAL A 315 -51.95 8.44 -2.16
CA VAL A 315 -53.26 8.70 -1.54
C VAL A 315 -53.31 10.24 -1.44
N GLY A 316 -54.26 10.97 -2.02
CA GLY A 316 -55.70 10.73 -2.01
C GLY A 316 -56.28 11.62 -0.92
#